data_AF-A0A445FBW3-F1
#
_entry.id   AF-A0A445FBW3-F1
#
_cell.length_a   1.000
_cell.length_b   1.000
_cell.length_c   1.000
_cell.angle_alpha   90.00
_cell.angle_beta   90.00
_cell.angle_gamma   90.00
#
_symmetry.space_group_name_H-M   'P 1'
#
loop_
_entity.id
_entity.type
_entity.pdbx_description
1 polymer ?
#
loop_
_entity_poly.entity_id
_entity_poly.type
_entity_poly.pdbx_seq_one_letter_code
_entity_poly.pdbx_strand_id
1 'polypeptide(L)'
;MVVSSTNPHNKEIAIRRRIASIFNKREDDFPSLREYNDYLEEVEDMTFNLIEGIDVSDIEAKIAKYQEENAEQIMINRARKAEELAAAMAASKGQPAQTDDDSVSIRLLFL
;
A
#
# COMPACT_ATOMS: atom_id res chain seq x y z
N MET A 1 -31.85 16.09 -7.77
CA MET A 1 -30.48 16.58 -8.05
C MET A 1 -29.59 15.98 -6.98
N VAL A 2 -28.87 14.90 -7.30
CA VAL A 2 -27.86 14.35 -6.37
C VAL A 2 -26.77 15.40 -6.34
N VAL A 3 -26.73 16.18 -5.25
CA VAL A 3 -25.60 17.05 -4.98
C VAL A 3 -24.44 16.08 -4.84
N SER A 4 -23.58 16.00 -5.86
CA SER A 4 -22.28 15.35 -5.74
C SER A 4 -21.48 16.19 -4.74
N SER A 5 -21.77 15.99 -3.46
CA SER A 5 -20.88 16.33 -2.39
C SER A 5 -19.62 15.53 -2.68
N THR A 6 -18.62 16.19 -3.25
CA THR A 6 -17.25 15.72 -3.25
C THR A 6 -16.92 15.45 -1.78
N ASN A 7 -17.11 14.20 -1.36
CA ASN A 7 -16.95 13.82 0.04
C ASN A 7 -15.49 14.11 0.40
N PRO A 8 -15.20 15.04 1.32
CA PRO A 8 -13.82 15.44 1.65
C PRO A 8 -12.95 14.22 1.98
N HIS A 9 -13.56 13.21 2.60
CA HIS A 9 -12.94 11.92 2.87
C HIS A 9 -12.51 11.16 1.60
N ASN A 10 -13.32 11.17 0.54
CA ASN A 10 -12.96 10.52 -0.72
C ASN A 10 -11.81 11.25 -1.43
N LYS A 11 -11.76 12.59 -1.34
CA LYS A 11 -10.65 13.40 -1.88
C LYS A 11 -9.35 13.04 -1.16
N GLU A 12 -9.40 13.02 0.17
CA GLU A 12 -8.29 12.66 1.04
C GLU A 12 -7.75 11.26 0.72
N ILE A 13 -8.64 10.25 0.63
CA ILE A 13 -8.25 8.88 0.24
C ILE A 13 -7.60 8.86 -1.15
N ALA A 14 -8.16 9.59 -2.12
CA ALA A 14 -7.61 9.62 -3.48
C ALA A 14 -6.19 10.20 -3.51
N ILE A 15 -5.95 11.29 -2.78
CA ILE A 15 -4.62 11.91 -2.66
C ILE A 15 -3.64 10.94 -2.02
N ARG A 16 -3.98 10.36 -0.86
CA ARG A 16 -3.08 9.40 -0.18
C ARG A 16 -2.74 8.19 -1.04
N ARG A 17 -3.72 7.62 -1.74
CA ARG A 17 -3.50 6.51 -2.69
C ARG A 17 -2.58 6.90 -3.83
N ARG A 18 -2.76 8.10 -4.39
CA ARG A 18 -1.91 8.63 -5.46
C ARG A 18 -0.47 8.79 -4.96
N ILE A 19 -0.26 9.50 -3.85
CA ILE A 19 1.08 9.77 -3.33
C ILE A 19 1.79 8.46 -2.96
N ALA A 20 1.13 7.53 -2.25
CA ALA A 20 1.70 6.23 -1.91
C ALA A 20 2.03 5.35 -3.13
N SER A 21 1.40 5.61 -4.29
CA SER A 21 1.73 4.91 -5.53
C SER A 21 2.97 5.46 -6.25
N ILE A 22 3.37 6.70 -5.91
CA ILE A 22 4.50 7.43 -6.51
C ILE A 22 5.70 7.35 -5.57
N PHE A 23 5.53 7.73 -4.31
CA PHE A 23 6.55 7.73 -3.27
C PHE A 23 6.62 6.36 -2.60
N ASN A 24 7.06 5.36 -3.34
CA ASN A 24 6.99 3.95 -2.94
C ASN A 24 8.36 3.33 -2.62
N LYS A 25 9.38 4.13 -2.31
CA LYS A 25 10.65 3.65 -1.75
C LYS A 25 10.42 2.98 -0.39
N ARG A 26 11.22 1.96 -0.07
CA ARG A 26 11.24 1.23 1.21
C ARG A 26 12.53 1.54 1.95
N GLU A 27 12.61 1.15 3.20
CA GLU A 27 13.81 1.33 4.04
C GLU A 27 15.09 0.83 3.36
N ASP A 28 15.05 -0.32 2.68
CA ASP A 28 16.20 -0.90 1.95
C ASP A 28 16.71 -0.03 0.79
N ASP A 29 15.92 0.95 0.33
CA ASP A 29 16.32 1.90 -0.71
C ASP A 29 17.17 3.06 -0.16
N PHE A 30 17.43 3.09 1.15
CA PHE A 30 18.18 4.14 1.86
C PHE A 30 19.41 3.56 2.59
N PRO A 31 20.49 4.34 2.72
CA PRO A 31 21.70 3.91 3.42
C PRO A 31 21.56 3.93 4.95
N SER A 32 20.53 4.61 5.48
CA SER A 32 20.27 4.68 6.91
C SER A 32 18.78 4.83 7.23
N LEU A 33 18.38 4.34 8.41
CA LEU A 33 17.02 4.52 8.93
C LEU A 33 16.65 6.00 9.09
N ARG A 34 17.63 6.87 9.37
CA ARG A 34 17.41 8.31 9.47
C ARG A 34 16.95 8.90 8.15
N GLU A 35 17.63 8.60 7.05
CA GLU A 35 17.26 9.10 5.72
C GLU A 35 15.92 8.56 5.26
N TYR A 36 15.59 7.32 5.61
CA TYR A 36 14.26 6.78 5.36
C TYR A 36 13.17 7.54 6.14
N ASN A 37 13.41 7.85 7.42
CA ASN A 37 12.46 8.63 8.22
C ASN A 37 12.31 10.07 7.72
N ASP A 38 13.41 10.74 7.36
CA ASP A 38 13.40 12.09 6.79
C ASP A 38 12.58 12.09 5.48
N TYR A 39 12.72 11.05 4.65
CA TYR A 39 11.91 10.85 3.45
C TYR A 39 10.42 10.64 3.77
N LEU A 40 10.08 9.86 4.80
CA LEU A 40 8.68 9.65 5.20
C LEU A 40 8.03 10.94 5.69
N GLU A 41 8.75 11.75 6.46
CA GLU A 41 8.29 13.06 6.93
C GLU A 41 8.02 14.01 5.74
N GLU A 42 8.94 14.09 4.78
CA GLU A 42 8.75 14.89 3.57
C GLU A 42 7.52 14.46 2.74
N VAL A 43 7.27 13.15 2.64
CA VAL A 43 6.10 12.60 1.96
C VAL A 43 4.81 12.91 2.73
N GLU A 44 4.83 12.86 4.06
CA GLU A 44 3.68 13.17 4.90
C GLU A 44 3.31 14.65 4.82
N ASP A 45 4.27 15.56 4.96
CA ASP A 45 4.08 17.01 4.86
C ASP A 45 3.46 17.40 3.52
N MET A 46 4.01 16.86 2.43
CA MET A 46 3.51 17.09 1.09
C MET A 46 2.08 16.55 0.91
N THR A 47 1.80 15.37 1.47
CA THR A 47 0.46 14.76 1.41
C THR A 47 -0.56 15.60 2.18
N PHE A 48 -0.18 16.08 3.37
CA PHE A 48 -1.00 16.94 4.20
C PHE A 48 -1.31 18.26 3.47
N ASN A 49 -0.30 18.92 2.94
CA ASN A 49 -0.45 20.16 2.19
C ASN A 49 -1.38 19.99 0.97
N LEU A 50 -1.30 18.87 0.24
CA LEU A 50 -2.23 18.58 -0.85
C LEU A 50 -3.69 18.38 -0.40
N ILE A 51 -3.90 17.76 0.75
CA ILE A 51 -5.24 17.55 1.32
C ILE A 51 -5.86 18.92 1.66
N GLU A 52 -5.09 19.76 2.37
CA GLU A 52 -5.47 21.10 2.79
C GLU A 52 -5.50 22.14 1.66
N GLY A 53 -4.88 21.83 0.52
CA GLY A 53 -4.83 22.71 -0.65
C GLY A 53 -3.78 23.83 -0.54
N ILE A 54 -2.71 23.59 0.22
CA ILE A 54 -1.58 24.49 0.43
C ILE A 54 -0.51 24.18 -0.62
N ASP A 55 0.04 25.22 -1.26
CA ASP A 55 1.16 25.16 -2.22
C ASP A 55 1.04 24.07 -3.30
N VAL A 56 -0.20 23.79 -3.72
CA VAL A 56 -0.53 22.66 -4.61
C VAL A 56 0.29 22.72 -5.90
N SER A 57 0.46 23.90 -6.51
CA SER A 57 1.20 24.03 -7.77
C SER A 57 2.67 23.60 -7.63
N ASP A 58 3.34 24.00 -6.56
CA ASP A 58 4.75 23.71 -6.34
C ASP A 58 4.96 22.24 -5.98
N ILE A 59 4.06 21.71 -5.16
CA ILE A 59 4.05 20.28 -4.83
C ILE A 59 3.82 19.43 -6.08
N GLU A 60 2.85 19.79 -6.93
CA GLU A 60 2.58 19.03 -8.17
C GLU A 60 3.78 19.06 -9.12
N ALA A 61 4.51 20.19 -9.21
CA ALA A 61 5.75 20.27 -9.97
C ALA A 61 6.84 19.34 -9.40
N LYS A 62 6.98 19.30 -8.07
CA LYS A 62 7.90 18.38 -7.37
C LYS A 62 7.53 16.92 -7.62
N ILE A 63 6.25 16.57 -7.58
CA ILE A 63 5.75 15.23 -7.88
C ILE A 63 6.07 14.85 -9.32
N ALA A 64 5.81 15.75 -10.29
CA ALA A 64 6.08 15.49 -11.70
C ALA A 64 7.56 15.19 -11.95
N LYS A 65 8.44 16.02 -11.38
CA LYS A 65 9.89 15.82 -11.45
C LYS A 65 10.32 14.50 -10.81
N TYR A 66 9.82 14.19 -9.62
CA TYR A 66 10.12 12.92 -8.94
C TYR A 66 9.69 11.72 -9.77
N GLN A 67 8.51 11.77 -10.39
CA GLN A 67 8.00 10.69 -11.25
C GLN A 67 8.89 10.46 -12.47
N GLU A 68 9.39 11.53 -13.10
CA GLU A 68 10.32 11.44 -14.22
C GLU A 68 11.64 10.81 -13.80
N GLU A 69 12.23 11.27 -12.69
CA GLU A 69 13.53 10.80 -12.20
C GLU A 69 13.49 9.38 -11.62
N ASN A 70 12.34 8.91 -11.11
CA ASN A 70 12.21 7.63 -10.40
C ASN A 70 11.28 6.63 -11.13
N ALA A 71 10.93 6.86 -12.40
CA ALA A 71 9.94 6.05 -13.12
C ALA A 71 10.20 4.52 -13.04
N GLU A 72 11.46 4.11 -13.22
CA GLU A 72 11.87 2.71 -13.16
C GLU A 72 11.72 2.14 -11.74
N GLN A 73 12.23 2.83 -10.73
CA GLN A 73 12.13 2.43 -9.32
C GLN A 73 10.66 2.29 -8.90
N ILE A 74 9.81 3.24 -9.31
CA ILE A 74 8.38 3.22 -9.04
C ILE A 74 7.74 1.97 -9.65
N MET A 75 8.06 1.65 -10.90
CA MET A 75 7.52 0.48 -11.61
C MET A 75 7.94 -0.83 -10.93
N ILE A 76 9.22 -0.97 -10.58
CA ILE A 76 9.76 -2.15 -9.89
C ILE A 76 9.05 -2.34 -8.55
N ASN A 77 8.92 -1.28 -7.75
CA ASN A 77 8.28 -1.38 -6.44
C ASN A 77 6.78 -1.66 -6.53
N ARG A 78 6.09 -1.22 -7.59
CA ARG A 78 4.70 -1.61 -7.88
C ARG A 78 4.58 -3.09 -8.21
N ALA A 79 5.48 -3.63 -9.05
CA ALA A 79 5.49 -5.04 -9.40
C ALA A 79 5.75 -5.92 -8.17
N ARG A 80 6.78 -5.58 -7.37
CA ARG A 80 7.10 -6.26 -6.11
C ARG A 80 5.89 -6.28 -5.16
N LYS A 81 5.23 -5.13 -4.97
CA LYS A 81 4.04 -5.04 -4.10
C LYS A 81 2.87 -5.90 -4.62
N ALA A 82 2.68 -5.98 -5.93
CA ALA A 82 1.63 -6.81 -6.52
C ALA A 82 1.90 -8.31 -6.33
N GLU A 83 3.15 -8.73 -6.47
CA GLU A 83 3.60 -10.10 -6.21
C GLU A 83 3.42 -10.49 -4.73
N GLU A 84 3.87 -9.64 -3.81
CA GLU A 84 3.70 -9.83 -2.36
C GLU A 84 2.22 -9.97 -1.98
N LEU A 85 1.35 -9.12 -2.54
CA LEU A 85 -0.10 -9.19 -2.30
C LEU A 85 -0.71 -10.47 -2.86
N ALA A 86 -0.30 -10.90 -4.06
CA ALA A 86 -0.78 -12.14 -4.67
C ALA A 86 -0.35 -13.36 -3.84
N ALA A 87 0.89 -13.39 -3.34
CA ALA A 87 1.39 -14.43 -2.46
C ALA A 87 0.62 -14.47 -1.13
N ALA A 88 0.37 -13.32 -0.50
CA ALA A 88 -0.42 -13.24 0.73
C ALA A 88 -1.86 -13.74 0.55
N MET A 89 -2.50 -13.42 -0.58
CA MET A 89 -3.84 -13.91 -0.91
C MET A 89 -3.88 -15.42 -1.20
N ALA A 90 -2.80 -15.99 -1.76
CA ALA A 90 -2.70 -17.43 -1.97
C ALA A 90 -2.53 -18.18 -0.63
N ALA A 91 -1.68 -17.66 0.26
CA ALA A 91 -1.43 -18.24 1.58
C ALA A 91 -2.70 -18.26 2.46
N SER A 92 -3.52 -17.20 2.42
CA SER A 92 -4.75 -17.13 3.23
C SER A 92 -5.86 -18.08 2.75
N LYS A 93 -5.86 -18.48 1.46
CA LYS A 93 -6.81 -19.45 0.90
C LYS A 93 -6.44 -20.91 1.20
N GLY A 94 -5.28 -21.17 1.83
CA GLY A 94 -4.73 -22.50 2.07
C GLY A 94 -5.08 -23.16 3.41
N GLN A 95 -5.94 -22.57 4.25
CA GLN A 95 -6.44 -23.27 5.44
C GLN A 95 -7.63 -24.17 5.07
N PRO A 96 -7.50 -25.51 5.13
CA PRO A 96 -8.67 -26.37 5.02
C PRO A 96 -9.57 -26.09 6.23
N ALA A 97 -10.84 -25.79 5.97
CA ALA A 97 -11.88 -25.82 6.99
C ALA A 97 -11.85 -27.23 7.61
N GLN A 98 -11.51 -27.31 8.90
CA GLN A 98 -11.72 -28.54 9.66
C GLN A 98 -13.21 -28.83 9.66
N THR A 99 -13.63 -29.81 8.89
CA THR A 99 -14.92 -30.45 9.05
C THR A 99 -14.80 -31.35 10.28
N ASP A 100 -15.24 -30.83 11.42
CA ASP A 100 -15.63 -31.67 12.56
C ASP A 100 -16.82 -32.52 12.10
N ASP A 101 -16.57 -33.79 11.77
CA ASP A 101 -17.59 -34.83 11.71
C ASP A 101 -17.15 -35.98 12.63
N ASP A 102 -17.40 -35.77 13.92
CA ASP A 102 -17.47 -36.83 14.91
C ASP A 102 -18.70 -37.69 14.57
N SER A 103 -18.53 -38.93 14.09
CA SER A 103 -19.35 -40.09 14.49
C SER A 103 -18.98 -41.40 13.75
N VAL A 104 -18.37 -42.32 14.52
CA VAL A 104 -18.61 -43.79 14.48
C VAL A 104 -18.05 -44.62 13.31
N SER A 105 -16.88 -45.22 13.57
CA SER A 105 -16.58 -46.65 13.32
C SER A 105 -15.21 -46.98 13.94
N ILE A 106 -15.14 -47.33 15.22
CA ILE A 106 -15.22 -48.71 15.74
C ILE A 106 -14.13 -49.65 15.17
N ARG A 107 -13.21 -50.01 16.07
CA ARG A 107 -12.53 -51.32 16.25
C ARG A 107 -11.21 -51.63 15.52
N LEU A 108 -10.17 -51.68 16.36
CA LEU A 108 -9.50 -52.91 16.85
C LEU A 108 -8.08 -53.17 16.32
N LEU A 109 -7.19 -53.36 17.30
CA LEU A 109 -5.92 -54.10 17.29
C LEU A 109 -4.96 -53.82 16.13
N PHE A 110 -3.79 -53.28 16.48
CA PHE A 110 -2.60 -54.11 16.39
C PHE A 110 -1.77 -53.90 17.66
N LEU A 111 -1.42 -55.05 18.28
CA LEU A 111 -0.58 -55.22 19.45
C LEU A 111 0.78 -54.53 19.32
#